data_AF-A0A3B9VZZ9-F1
#
_entry.id   AF-A0A3B9VZZ9-F1
#
_cell.length_a   1.000
_cell.length_b   1.000
_cell.length_c   1.000
_cell.angle_alpha   90.00
_cell.angle_beta   90.00
_cell.angle_gamma   90.00
#
_symmetry.space_group_name_H-M   'P 1'
#
loop_
_entity.id
_entity.type
_entity.pdbx_description
1 polymer ?
#
loop_
_entity_poly.entity_id
_entity_poly.type
_entity_poly.pdbx_seq_one_letter_code
_entity_poly.pdbx_strand_id
1 'polypeptide(L)'
;DNSAGVDCSDHEVNIKIFVDRMVAAGKLTPEERAGFLASMTDEVGRLVLEDNVDQNILLLNDRMRVAEWSPSYERLMDWLEKSADLKRDLEALPSTETLRERLDQGQGLTSPELSVLAAYAKIELASALRDSDLADDPWFRGTLRAYFPQQLRERFDAELDTHPLRREIIATVVANDMINMGGITFAFRTMEETSATEVAVAKSFVALREIFDLNTMVGELNSLPASFPTEHWSTVHLDIRRLLDRAVRWLLAQGGTSRPIAETVAEFKPLLDPMRARLLDYLRGDDRDRVASWLETAHGWDLPDGLAFRWAELFESFVLLDIAKIVHARKEPVEEIAAVYYTVFNRFHADSLLERISSLPRQDRWQALARAALRDDLYSTVSDMTTAVLESTASGESAEDRLKDWERQNAEQLGRAKSMFDEVNSLEADDMASLSVALRLLRSIVRR
;
A
#
# COMPACT_ATOMS: atom_id res chain seq x y z
N ASP A 1 1.77 20.02 -18.68
CA ASP A 1 2.51 20.64 -19.80
C ASP A 1 4.02 20.71 -19.58
N ASN A 2 4.54 21.22 -18.46
CA ASN A 2 6.00 21.33 -18.27
C ASN A 2 6.69 20.07 -17.69
N SER A 3 5.93 19.10 -17.15
CA SER A 3 6.49 17.91 -16.48
C SER A 3 7.37 17.07 -17.43
N ALA A 4 6.87 16.73 -18.63
CA ALA A 4 7.63 15.99 -19.64
C ALA A 4 8.95 16.67 -20.06
N GLY A 5 9.01 18.00 -20.06
CA GLY A 5 10.24 18.72 -20.39
C GLY A 5 11.31 18.60 -19.30
N VAL A 6 10.90 18.68 -18.04
CA VAL A 6 11.79 18.49 -16.89
C VAL A 6 12.29 17.05 -16.83
N ASP A 7 11.38 16.09 -17.00
CA ASP A 7 11.67 14.66 -16.97
C ASP A 7 12.60 14.22 -18.11
N CYS A 8 12.35 14.71 -19.33
CA CYS A 8 13.24 14.49 -20.48
C CYS A 8 14.66 15.03 -20.19
N SER A 9 14.77 16.20 -19.56
CA SER A 9 16.07 16.76 -19.18
C SER A 9 16.78 15.91 -18.13
N ASP A 10 16.06 15.32 -17.17
CA ASP A 10 16.66 14.46 -16.15
C ASP A 10 17.23 13.19 -16.79
N HIS A 11 16.44 12.48 -17.60
CA HIS A 11 16.89 11.32 -18.36
C HIS A 11 18.09 11.66 -19.26
N GLU A 12 18.02 12.75 -20.02
CA GLU A 12 19.09 13.18 -20.92
C GLU A 12 20.41 13.43 -20.16
N VAL A 13 20.35 14.15 -19.03
CA VAL A 13 21.52 14.47 -18.22
C VAL A 13 22.13 13.20 -17.60
N ASN A 14 21.30 12.34 -17.00
CA ASN A 14 21.78 11.12 -16.36
C ASN A 14 22.40 10.15 -17.38
N ILE A 15 21.77 9.99 -18.55
CA ILE A 15 22.32 9.18 -19.65
C ILE A 15 23.67 9.75 -20.12
N LYS A 16 23.78 11.07 -20.34
CA LYS A 16 25.04 11.69 -20.79
C LYS A 16 26.16 11.52 -19.78
N ILE A 17 25.88 11.75 -18.49
CA ILE A 17 26.85 11.54 -17.40
C ILE A 17 27.40 10.11 -17.45
N PHE A 18 26.53 9.12 -17.62
CA PHE A 18 26.95 7.73 -17.70
C PHE A 18 27.78 7.43 -18.96
N VAL A 19 27.29 7.83 -20.12
CA VAL A 19 27.93 7.58 -21.42
C VAL A 19 29.31 8.26 -21.49
N ASP A 20 29.45 9.48 -20.98
CA ASP A 20 30.73 10.19 -20.92
C ASP A 20 31.77 9.44 -20.09
N ARG A 21 31.34 8.79 -19.01
CA ARG A 21 32.23 7.94 -18.21
C ARG A 21 32.61 6.67 -18.96
N MET A 22 31.72 6.09 -19.76
CA MET A 22 32.06 4.93 -20.58
C MET A 22 33.06 5.29 -21.67
N VAL A 23 32.96 6.50 -22.25
CA VAL A 23 33.97 7.02 -23.17
C VAL A 23 35.31 7.23 -22.47
N ALA A 24 35.31 7.89 -21.31
CA ALA A 24 36.54 8.11 -20.53
C ALA A 24 37.21 6.80 -20.08
N ALA A 25 36.42 5.75 -19.81
CA ALA A 25 36.90 4.42 -19.45
C ALA A 25 37.31 3.55 -20.67
N GLY A 26 37.20 4.07 -21.90
CA GLY A 26 37.52 3.33 -23.12
C GLY A 26 36.54 2.20 -23.47
N LYS A 27 35.35 2.18 -22.86
CA LYS A 27 34.28 1.19 -23.11
C LYS A 27 33.32 1.62 -24.23
N LEU A 28 33.39 2.88 -24.64
CA LEU A 28 32.73 3.45 -25.80
C LEU A 28 33.71 4.36 -26.54
N THR A 29 33.77 4.31 -27.87
CA THR A 29 34.63 5.24 -28.62
C THR A 29 34.01 6.64 -28.64
N PRO A 30 34.81 7.72 -28.62
CA PRO A 30 34.28 9.08 -28.76
C PRO A 30 33.41 9.28 -30.01
N GLU A 31 33.75 8.60 -31.10
CA GLU A 31 33.05 8.66 -32.37
C GLU A 31 31.66 7.98 -32.31
N GLU A 32 31.51 6.89 -31.55
CA GLU A 32 30.24 6.19 -31.36
C GLU A 32 29.25 6.97 -30.49
N ARG A 33 29.75 7.86 -29.62
CA ARG A 33 28.96 8.54 -28.58
C ARG A 33 27.67 9.19 -29.09
N ALA A 34 27.79 10.02 -30.13
CA ALA A 34 26.64 10.79 -30.62
C ALA A 34 25.55 9.88 -31.21
N GLY A 35 25.96 8.88 -32.00
CA GLY A 35 25.05 7.88 -32.56
C GLY A 35 24.40 7.02 -31.49
N PHE A 36 25.17 6.65 -30.45
CA PHE A 36 24.66 5.87 -29.33
C PHE A 36 23.61 6.63 -28.53
N LEU A 37 23.84 7.91 -28.20
CA LEU A 37 22.85 8.76 -27.55
C LEU A 37 21.58 8.92 -28.39
N ALA A 38 21.72 9.19 -29.68
CA ALA A 38 20.59 9.35 -30.60
C ALA A 38 19.77 8.06 -30.74
N SER A 39 20.39 6.88 -30.61
CA SER A 39 19.69 5.60 -30.74
C SER A 39 18.68 5.32 -29.61
N MET A 40 18.75 6.06 -28.49
CA MET A 40 17.88 5.86 -27.33
C MET A 40 16.68 6.83 -27.28
N THR A 41 16.59 7.78 -28.23
CA THR A 41 15.60 8.87 -28.19
C THR A 41 14.15 8.38 -28.05
N ASP A 42 13.75 7.38 -28.83
CA ASP A 42 12.37 6.88 -28.80
C ASP A 42 12.03 6.19 -27.47
N GLU A 43 12.97 5.45 -26.90
CA GLU A 43 12.76 4.79 -25.60
C GLU A 43 12.73 5.81 -24.46
N VAL A 44 13.60 6.83 -24.47
CA VAL A 44 13.53 7.94 -23.51
C VAL A 44 12.18 8.63 -23.60
N GLY A 45 11.67 8.89 -24.82
CA GLY A 45 10.33 9.44 -25.01
C GLY A 45 9.24 8.57 -24.37
N ARG A 46 9.34 7.25 -24.51
CA ARG A 46 8.40 6.30 -23.88
C ARG A 46 8.48 6.34 -22.35
N LEU A 47 9.68 6.35 -21.77
CA LEU A 47 9.89 6.42 -20.32
C LEU A 47 9.32 7.70 -19.73
N VAL A 48 9.54 8.84 -20.40
CA VAL A 48 8.98 10.13 -19.99
C VAL A 48 7.45 10.12 -20.04
N LEU A 49 6.86 9.53 -21.08
CA LEU A 49 5.41 9.41 -21.18
C LEU A 49 4.83 8.51 -20.09
N GLU A 50 5.53 7.43 -19.72
CA GLU A 50 5.12 6.51 -18.66
C GLU A 50 5.03 7.25 -17.30
N ASP A 51 6.07 8.00 -16.90
CA ASP A 51 6.01 8.78 -15.66
C ASP A 51 4.90 9.84 -15.68
N ASN A 52 4.71 10.52 -16.82
CA ASN A 52 3.64 11.51 -16.96
C ASN A 52 2.24 10.88 -16.91
N VAL A 53 2.06 9.67 -17.43
CA VAL A 53 0.80 8.92 -17.30
C VAL A 53 0.54 8.61 -15.83
N ASP A 54 1.51 8.07 -15.11
CA ASP A 54 1.36 7.72 -13.69
C ASP A 54 1.03 8.94 -12.82
N GLN A 55 1.63 10.10 -13.11
CA GLN A 55 1.28 11.37 -12.46
C GLN A 55 -0.17 11.81 -12.72
N ASN A 56 -0.67 11.62 -13.94
CA ASN A 56 -2.06 11.95 -14.28
C ASN A 56 -3.04 10.99 -13.59
N ILE A 57 -2.69 9.70 -13.52
CA ILE A 57 -3.42 8.68 -12.77
C ILE A 57 -3.52 9.07 -11.30
N LEU A 58 -2.41 9.49 -10.69
CA LEU A 58 -2.37 10.00 -9.33
C LEU A 58 -3.36 11.13 -9.11
N LEU A 59 -3.28 12.18 -9.93
CA LEU A 59 -4.12 13.37 -9.77
C LEU A 59 -5.60 13.06 -10.03
N LEU A 60 -5.91 12.19 -10.98
CA LEU A 60 -7.28 11.75 -11.23
C LEU A 60 -7.88 11.08 -9.99
N ASN A 61 -7.17 10.10 -9.42
CA ASN A 61 -7.63 9.36 -8.25
C ASN A 61 -7.79 10.27 -7.02
N ASP A 62 -6.82 11.15 -6.76
CA ASP A 62 -6.84 12.04 -5.59
C ASP A 62 -7.97 13.10 -5.67
N ARG A 63 -8.40 13.47 -6.88
CA ARG A 63 -9.55 14.37 -7.11
C ARG A 63 -10.89 13.71 -6.76
N MET A 64 -11.02 12.39 -6.89
CA MET A 64 -12.30 11.68 -6.66
C MET A 64 -12.75 11.74 -5.20
N ARG A 65 -11.82 11.94 -4.25
CA ARG A 65 -12.08 11.96 -2.81
C ARG A 65 -11.62 13.25 -2.15
N VAL A 66 -11.47 14.34 -2.92
CA VAL A 66 -10.77 15.54 -2.43
C VAL A 66 -11.39 16.12 -1.16
N ALA A 67 -12.73 16.26 -1.10
CA ALA A 67 -13.41 16.79 0.09
C ALA A 67 -13.26 15.86 1.32
N GLU A 68 -13.39 14.55 1.11
CA GLU A 68 -13.22 13.54 2.17
C GLU A 68 -11.79 13.54 2.74
N TRP A 69 -10.79 13.83 1.90
CA TRP A 69 -9.37 13.72 2.24
C TRP A 69 -8.72 15.05 2.57
N SER A 70 -9.42 16.18 2.43
CA SER A 70 -8.95 17.53 2.77
C SER A 70 -8.28 17.64 4.14
N PRO A 71 -8.77 17.02 5.23
CA PRO A 71 -8.06 17.06 6.51
C PRO A 71 -6.64 16.49 6.43
N SER A 72 -6.40 15.51 5.55
CA SER A 72 -5.06 14.94 5.35
C SER A 72 -4.18 15.82 4.47
N TYR A 73 -4.75 16.46 3.44
CA TYR A 73 -4.01 17.44 2.62
C TYR A 73 -3.60 18.66 3.46
N GLU A 74 -4.47 19.13 4.34
CA GLU A 74 -4.16 20.25 5.24
C GLU A 74 -3.00 19.91 6.18
N ARG A 75 -3.04 18.75 6.84
CA ARG A 75 -1.93 18.30 7.71
C ARG A 75 -0.64 18.06 6.92
N LEU A 76 -0.74 17.59 5.68
CA LEU A 76 0.41 17.45 4.79
C LEU A 76 1.01 18.83 4.49
N MET A 77 0.19 19.85 4.18
CA MET A 77 0.68 21.22 3.98
C MET A 77 1.39 21.77 5.22
N ASP A 78 0.80 21.59 6.42
CA ASP A 78 1.40 22.01 7.70
C ASP A 78 2.77 21.36 7.94
N TRP A 79 2.93 20.11 7.49
CA TRP A 79 4.16 19.37 7.62
C TRP A 79 5.20 19.77 6.55
N LEU A 80 4.78 19.97 5.30
CA LEU A 80 5.64 20.41 4.20
C LEU A 80 6.18 21.84 4.41
N GLU A 81 5.43 22.71 5.09
CA GLU A 81 5.92 24.04 5.49
C GLU A 81 7.15 23.95 6.41
N LYS A 82 7.26 22.86 7.18
CA LYS A 82 8.37 22.63 8.13
C LYS A 82 9.48 21.78 7.54
N SER A 83 9.15 20.80 6.72
CA SER A 83 10.07 19.79 6.19
C SER A 83 10.63 20.11 4.81
N ALA A 84 9.90 20.88 3.99
CA ALA A 84 10.19 21.09 2.58
C ALA A 84 10.17 22.58 2.14
N ASP A 85 10.18 23.53 3.10
CA ASP A 85 10.08 24.99 2.85
C ASP A 85 8.90 25.38 1.94
N LEU A 86 7.78 24.64 2.03
CA LEU A 86 6.55 24.99 1.32
C LEU A 86 6.06 26.36 1.82
N LYS A 87 5.73 27.26 0.88
CA LYS A 87 5.13 28.57 1.18
C LYS A 87 3.82 28.67 0.42
N ARG A 88 2.70 28.44 1.13
CA ARG A 88 1.37 28.33 0.50
C ARG A 88 0.99 29.56 -0.33
N ASP A 89 1.34 30.74 0.15
CA ASP A 89 1.08 32.01 -0.52
C ASP A 89 1.84 32.15 -1.85
N LEU A 90 3.09 31.69 -1.92
CA LEU A 90 3.89 31.67 -3.15
C LEU A 90 3.40 30.62 -4.15
N GLU A 91 2.96 29.46 -3.64
CA GLU A 91 2.50 28.32 -4.44
C GLU A 91 1.00 28.38 -4.78
N ALA A 92 0.32 29.48 -4.44
CA ALA A 92 -1.12 29.68 -4.63
C ALA A 92 -2.00 28.59 -3.98
N LEU A 93 -1.53 28.00 -2.88
CA LEU A 93 -2.29 27.08 -2.03
C LEU A 93 -3.17 27.85 -1.04
N PRO A 94 -4.34 27.32 -0.65
CA PRO A 94 -5.24 27.99 0.27
C PRO A 94 -4.68 28.01 1.70
N SER A 95 -5.05 29.03 2.47
CA SER A 95 -4.92 29.00 3.92
C SER A 95 -5.89 27.98 4.54
N THR A 96 -5.69 27.62 5.80
CA THR A 96 -6.63 26.80 6.58
C THR A 96 -8.05 27.37 6.57
N GLU A 97 -8.20 28.69 6.75
CA GLU A 97 -9.52 29.34 6.75
C GLU A 97 -10.19 29.23 5.38
N THR A 98 -9.47 29.54 4.29
CA THR A 98 -10.00 29.42 2.92
C THR A 98 -10.34 27.97 2.56
N LEU A 99 -9.52 26.99 2.96
CA LEU A 99 -9.82 25.58 2.70
C LEU A 99 -11.08 25.14 3.47
N ARG A 100 -11.24 25.56 4.73
CA ARG A 100 -12.44 25.27 5.52
C ARG A 100 -13.70 25.86 4.90
N GLU A 101 -13.67 27.12 4.47
CA GLU A 101 -14.80 27.76 3.78
C GLU A 101 -15.19 27.03 2.49
N ARG A 102 -14.21 26.55 1.72
CA ARG A 102 -14.46 25.72 0.54
C ARG A 102 -15.13 24.40 0.91
N LEU A 103 -14.67 23.75 1.98
CA LEU A 103 -15.23 22.47 2.45
C LEU A 103 -16.68 22.60 2.92
N ASP A 104 -17.03 23.70 3.59
CA ASP A 104 -18.41 23.99 3.97
C ASP A 104 -19.35 24.16 2.75
N GLN A 105 -18.79 24.43 1.58
CA GLN A 105 -19.49 24.50 0.29
C GLN A 105 -19.37 23.21 -0.53
N GLY A 106 -18.83 22.13 0.05
CA GLY A 106 -18.61 20.85 -0.63
C GLY A 106 -17.44 20.85 -1.63
N GLN A 107 -16.57 21.86 -1.57
CA GLN A 107 -15.38 21.99 -2.43
C GLN A 107 -14.11 21.60 -1.66
N GLY A 108 -13.09 21.15 -2.38
CA GLY A 108 -11.77 20.84 -1.80
C GLY A 108 -10.66 21.56 -2.54
N LEU A 109 -9.46 20.97 -2.51
CA LEU A 109 -8.36 21.42 -3.35
C LEU A 109 -8.69 21.21 -4.84
N THR A 110 -8.18 22.13 -5.65
CA THR A 110 -8.24 22.06 -7.10
C THR A 110 -7.14 21.17 -7.66
N SER A 111 -7.22 20.78 -8.92
CA SER A 111 -6.18 19.96 -9.56
C SER A 111 -4.80 20.64 -9.60
N PRO A 112 -4.68 21.95 -9.89
CA PRO A 112 -3.41 22.66 -9.77
C PRO A 112 -2.84 22.60 -8.35
N GLU A 113 -3.66 22.85 -7.33
CA GLU A 113 -3.23 22.77 -5.92
C GLU A 113 -2.79 21.34 -5.55
N LEU A 114 -3.51 20.30 -6.00
CA LEU A 114 -3.09 18.90 -5.82
C LEU A 114 -1.77 18.60 -6.53
N SER A 115 -1.55 19.15 -7.73
CA SER A 115 -0.30 18.93 -8.46
C SER A 115 0.92 19.56 -7.77
N VAL A 116 0.73 20.73 -7.15
CA VAL A 116 1.76 21.35 -6.30
C VAL A 116 2.06 20.46 -5.10
N LEU A 117 1.03 19.98 -4.38
CA LEU A 117 1.25 19.09 -3.23
C LEU A 117 1.92 17.78 -3.62
N ALA A 118 1.55 17.19 -4.77
CA ALA A 118 2.20 16.00 -5.29
C ALA A 118 3.70 16.23 -5.54
N ALA A 119 4.04 17.38 -6.15
CA ALA A 119 5.44 17.74 -6.40
C ALA A 119 6.22 17.90 -5.09
N TYR A 120 5.68 18.64 -4.11
CA TYR A 120 6.35 18.82 -2.82
C TYR A 120 6.49 17.51 -2.04
N ALA A 121 5.46 16.65 -2.03
CA ALA A 121 5.52 15.34 -1.39
C ALA A 121 6.61 14.45 -2.01
N LYS A 122 6.77 14.48 -3.34
CA LYS A 122 7.84 13.76 -4.04
C LYS A 122 9.22 14.34 -3.75
N ILE A 123 9.36 15.67 -3.76
CA ILE A 123 10.65 16.35 -3.52
C ILE A 123 11.15 16.06 -2.11
N GLU A 124 10.29 16.22 -1.11
CA GLU A 124 10.61 15.93 0.29
C GLU A 124 11.04 14.47 0.42
N LEU A 125 10.22 13.54 -0.07
CA LEU A 125 10.47 12.12 0.08
C LEU A 125 11.76 11.70 -0.65
N ALA A 126 11.97 12.16 -1.88
CA ALA A 126 13.20 11.88 -2.62
C ALA A 126 14.44 12.42 -1.90
N SER A 127 14.36 13.60 -1.27
CA SER A 127 15.46 14.14 -0.47
C SER A 127 15.77 13.26 0.75
N ALA A 128 14.74 12.90 1.53
CA ALA A 128 14.89 12.05 2.70
C ALA A 128 15.46 10.66 2.34
N LEU A 129 14.98 10.07 1.24
CA LEU A 129 15.45 8.77 0.76
C LEU A 129 16.88 8.83 0.22
N ARG A 130 17.27 9.90 -0.50
CA ARG A 130 18.65 10.11 -0.97
C ARG A 130 19.64 10.18 0.19
N ASP A 131 19.24 10.84 1.27
CA ASP A 131 20.08 11.10 2.45
C ASP A 131 20.08 9.91 3.45
N SER A 132 19.58 8.74 3.03
CA SER A 132 19.41 7.54 3.84
C SER A 132 20.15 6.30 3.32
N ASP A 133 20.05 5.14 3.97
CA ASP A 133 20.64 3.88 3.47
C ASP A 133 19.78 3.15 2.42
N LEU A 134 18.68 3.76 1.93
CA LEU A 134 17.74 3.10 1.00
C LEU A 134 18.45 2.49 -0.21
N ALA A 135 19.25 3.30 -0.91
CA ALA A 135 19.91 2.90 -2.15
C ALA A 135 20.98 1.81 -1.94
N ASP A 136 21.37 1.51 -0.71
CA ASP A 136 22.35 0.49 -0.39
C ASP A 136 21.72 -0.92 -0.35
N ASP A 137 20.38 -1.02 -0.32
CA ASP A 137 19.66 -2.28 -0.46
C ASP A 137 19.87 -2.88 -1.87
N PRO A 138 20.36 -4.12 -2.00
CA PRO A 138 20.60 -4.78 -3.29
C PRO A 138 19.36 -4.84 -4.20
N TRP A 139 18.15 -4.79 -3.65
CA TRP A 139 16.90 -4.78 -4.41
C TRP A 139 16.87 -3.69 -5.48
N PHE A 140 17.40 -2.50 -5.16
CA PHE A 140 17.36 -1.34 -6.06
C PHE A 140 18.37 -1.40 -7.22
N ARG A 141 19.15 -2.48 -7.34
CA ARG A 141 19.87 -2.77 -8.59
C ARG A 141 18.89 -2.83 -9.77
N GLY A 142 17.76 -3.50 -9.59
CA GLY A 142 16.71 -3.62 -10.61
C GLY A 142 16.09 -2.26 -10.96
N THR A 143 15.76 -1.46 -9.95
CA THR A 143 15.21 -0.10 -10.11
C THR A 143 16.15 0.81 -10.90
N LEU A 144 17.44 0.81 -10.57
CA LEU A 144 18.43 1.61 -11.32
C LEU A 144 18.49 1.19 -12.79
N ARG A 145 18.40 -0.11 -13.09
CA ARG A 145 18.43 -0.62 -14.45
C ARG A 145 17.17 -0.22 -15.21
N ALA A 146 16.00 -0.38 -14.60
CA ALA A 146 14.72 -0.01 -15.20
C ALA A 146 14.63 1.48 -15.58
N TYR A 147 15.35 2.36 -14.87
CA TYR A 147 15.45 3.79 -15.20
C TYR A 147 16.16 4.06 -16.55
N PHE A 148 17.17 3.25 -16.90
CA PHE A 148 17.95 3.48 -18.12
C PHE A 148 17.38 2.72 -19.33
N PRO A 149 17.48 3.30 -20.54
CA PRO A 149 17.14 2.62 -21.79
C PRO A 149 17.76 1.23 -21.92
N GLN A 150 17.06 0.32 -22.61
CA GLN A 150 17.46 -1.06 -22.82
C GLN A 150 18.87 -1.18 -23.39
N GLN A 151 19.26 -0.32 -24.34
CA GLN A 151 20.58 -0.36 -24.96
C GLN A 151 21.71 -0.09 -23.95
N LEU A 152 21.47 0.79 -22.96
CA LEU A 152 22.42 1.03 -21.88
C LEU A 152 22.53 -0.17 -20.95
N ARG A 153 21.38 -0.75 -20.57
CA ARG A 153 21.33 -1.95 -19.73
C ARG A 153 22.08 -3.11 -20.38
N GLU A 154 21.79 -3.42 -21.64
CA GLU A 154 22.39 -4.55 -22.34
C GLU A 154 23.90 -4.40 -22.55
N ARG A 155 24.36 -3.17 -22.86
CA ARG A 155 25.76 -2.92 -23.17
C ARG A 155 26.63 -2.70 -21.94
N PHE A 156 26.06 -2.15 -20.85
CA PHE A 156 26.83 -1.66 -19.70
C PHE A 156 26.23 -2.03 -18.33
N ASP A 157 25.51 -3.16 -18.22
CA ASP A 157 24.87 -3.59 -16.95
C ASP A 157 25.82 -3.60 -15.75
N ALA A 158 27.05 -4.08 -15.97
CA ALA A 158 28.06 -4.19 -14.93
C ALA A 158 28.56 -2.83 -14.44
N GLU A 159 28.49 -1.81 -15.28
CA GLU A 159 28.97 -0.45 -14.99
C GLU A 159 27.88 0.46 -14.42
N LEU A 160 26.60 0.14 -14.63
CA LEU A 160 25.48 0.97 -14.17
C LEU A 160 25.54 1.27 -12.66
N ASP A 161 26.01 0.33 -11.83
CA ASP A 161 26.14 0.57 -10.39
C ASP A 161 27.19 1.63 -10.03
N THR A 162 28.08 1.97 -10.97
CA THR A 162 29.11 3.01 -10.82
C THR A 162 28.60 4.41 -11.21
N HIS A 163 27.31 4.53 -11.55
CA HIS A 163 26.70 5.83 -11.86
C HIS A 163 26.87 6.79 -10.67
N PRO A 164 27.43 7.99 -10.87
CA PRO A 164 27.71 8.90 -9.76
C PRO A 164 26.45 9.38 -9.04
N LEU A 165 25.32 9.46 -9.76
CA LEU A 165 24.00 9.82 -9.22
C LEU A 165 23.11 8.61 -8.92
N ARG A 166 23.69 7.44 -8.70
CA ARG A 166 22.92 6.20 -8.45
C ARG A 166 21.92 6.37 -7.31
N ARG A 167 22.32 7.03 -6.23
CA ARG A 167 21.50 7.19 -5.02
C ARG A 167 20.34 8.14 -5.26
N GLU A 168 20.61 9.24 -5.95
CA GLU A 168 19.65 10.25 -6.37
C GLU A 168 18.59 9.65 -7.30
N ILE A 169 19.02 8.92 -8.34
CA ILE A 169 18.10 8.26 -9.29
C ILE A 169 17.18 7.27 -8.55
N ILE A 170 17.76 6.39 -7.72
CA ILE A 170 16.96 5.42 -6.95
C ILE A 170 15.96 6.14 -6.04
N ALA A 171 16.39 7.16 -5.30
CA ALA A 171 15.53 7.90 -4.39
C ALA A 171 14.36 8.58 -5.12
N THR A 172 14.62 9.24 -6.25
CA THR A 172 13.60 9.89 -7.08
C THR A 172 12.61 8.87 -7.64
N VAL A 173 13.09 7.76 -8.23
CA VAL A 173 12.21 6.71 -8.77
C VAL A 173 11.33 6.11 -7.68
N VAL A 174 11.89 5.79 -6.52
CA VAL A 174 11.12 5.20 -5.42
C VAL A 174 10.09 6.20 -4.86
N ALA A 175 10.46 7.48 -4.71
CA ALA A 175 9.52 8.51 -4.28
C ALA A 175 8.37 8.69 -5.29
N ASN A 176 8.67 8.70 -6.59
CA ASN A 176 7.67 8.75 -7.66
C ASN A 176 6.72 7.56 -7.58
N ASP A 177 7.27 6.33 -7.55
CA ASP A 177 6.49 5.09 -7.45
C ASP A 177 5.54 5.11 -6.25
N MET A 178 6.05 5.49 -5.07
CA MET A 178 5.29 5.54 -3.82
C MET A 178 4.13 6.53 -3.90
N ILE A 179 4.40 7.74 -4.39
CA ILE A 179 3.38 8.79 -4.44
C ILE A 179 2.37 8.53 -5.57
N ASN A 180 2.83 8.07 -6.74
CA ASN A 180 1.96 7.75 -7.87
C ASN A 180 0.96 6.64 -7.51
N MET A 181 1.45 5.55 -6.92
CA MET A 181 0.62 4.41 -6.53
C MET A 181 -0.17 4.70 -5.26
N GLY A 182 0.47 5.20 -4.19
CA GLY A 182 -0.13 5.34 -2.86
C GLY A 182 -1.02 6.57 -2.68
N GLY A 183 -0.80 7.64 -3.46
CA GLY A 183 -1.48 8.94 -3.29
C GLY A 183 -0.60 10.00 -2.64
N ILE A 184 -0.97 11.28 -2.79
CA ILE A 184 -0.17 12.44 -2.35
C ILE A 184 0.14 12.40 -0.84
N THR A 185 -0.82 11.95 -0.03
CA THR A 185 -0.69 11.93 1.44
C THR A 185 -0.14 10.63 2.01
N PHE A 186 0.16 9.64 1.15
CA PHE A 186 0.45 8.26 1.55
C PHE A 186 1.63 8.15 2.54
N ALA A 187 2.80 8.65 2.13
CA ALA A 187 4.02 8.55 2.94
C ALA A 187 3.85 9.31 4.26
N PHE A 188 3.41 10.57 4.19
CA PHE A 188 3.14 11.41 5.36
C PHE A 188 2.19 10.75 6.36
N ARG A 189 1.03 10.25 5.91
CA ARG A 189 0.06 9.61 6.80
C ARG A 189 0.60 8.32 7.40
N THR A 190 1.36 7.55 6.64
CA THR A 190 1.99 6.33 7.16
C THR A 190 2.97 6.67 8.27
N MET A 191 3.81 7.69 8.09
CA MET A 191 4.72 8.17 9.13
C MET A 191 3.98 8.75 10.34
N GLU A 192 2.94 9.56 10.12
CA GLU A 192 2.11 10.14 11.18
C GLU A 192 1.47 9.06 12.07
N GLU A 193 1.03 7.96 11.44
CA GLU A 193 0.30 6.87 12.09
C GLU A 193 1.21 5.80 12.73
N THR A 194 2.41 5.60 12.20
CA THR A 194 3.33 4.52 12.65
C THR A 194 4.60 5.02 13.33
N SER A 195 4.89 6.33 13.24
CA SER A 195 6.19 6.92 13.62
C SER A 195 7.40 6.29 12.91
N ALA A 196 7.18 5.60 11.78
CA ALA A 196 8.25 5.05 10.95
C ALA A 196 8.98 6.15 10.18
N THR A 197 10.23 5.88 9.80
CA THR A 197 11.01 6.74 8.91
C THR A 197 10.57 6.56 7.45
N GLU A 198 10.85 7.54 6.61
CA GLU A 198 10.61 7.55 5.16
C GLU A 198 11.17 6.28 4.52
N VAL A 199 12.38 5.88 4.92
CA VAL A 199 13.08 4.68 4.43
C VAL A 199 12.34 3.39 4.80
N ALA A 200 11.87 3.29 6.04
CA ALA A 200 11.12 2.13 6.49
C ALA A 200 9.78 2.01 5.73
N VAL A 201 9.12 3.14 5.48
CA VAL A 201 7.91 3.20 4.65
C VAL A 201 8.22 2.79 3.21
N ALA A 202 9.30 3.30 2.63
CA ALA A 202 9.71 2.97 1.27
C ALA A 202 10.06 1.49 1.09
N LYS A 203 10.89 0.91 1.97
CA LYS A 203 11.21 -0.53 1.93
C LYS A 203 9.95 -1.39 2.07
N SER A 204 9.05 -1.02 2.98
CA SER A 204 7.78 -1.73 3.18
C SER A 204 6.86 -1.64 1.97
N PHE A 205 6.73 -0.45 1.38
CA PHE A 205 5.96 -0.23 0.14
C PHE A 205 6.49 -1.12 -0.99
N VAL A 206 7.80 -1.11 -1.23
CA VAL A 206 8.41 -1.89 -2.32
C VAL A 206 8.22 -3.39 -2.10
N ALA A 207 8.44 -3.88 -0.88
CA ALA A 207 8.22 -5.30 -0.56
C ALA A 207 6.76 -5.71 -0.80
N LEU A 208 5.80 -4.92 -0.34
CA LEU A 208 4.38 -5.28 -0.42
C LEU A 208 3.81 -5.14 -1.82
N ARG A 209 4.29 -4.16 -2.59
CA ARG A 209 3.99 -4.06 -4.03
C ARG A 209 4.36 -5.33 -4.78
N GLU A 210 5.50 -5.94 -4.42
CA GLU A 210 5.97 -7.21 -4.99
C GLU A 210 5.20 -8.43 -4.44
N ILE A 211 5.01 -8.50 -3.12
CA ILE A 211 4.31 -9.61 -2.45
C ILE A 211 2.89 -9.77 -2.99
N PHE A 212 2.15 -8.66 -3.15
CA PHE A 212 0.80 -8.68 -3.69
C PHE A 212 0.73 -8.64 -5.23
N ASP A 213 1.87 -8.50 -5.92
CA ASP A 213 1.95 -8.39 -7.38
C ASP A 213 1.11 -7.21 -7.93
N LEU A 214 1.20 -6.05 -7.26
CA LEU A 214 0.38 -4.88 -7.58
C LEU A 214 0.78 -4.22 -8.90
N ASN A 215 2.04 -4.33 -9.33
CA ASN A 215 2.48 -3.81 -10.62
C ASN A 215 1.74 -4.49 -11.79
N THR A 216 1.56 -5.80 -11.72
CA THR A 216 0.81 -6.55 -12.74
C THR A 216 -0.66 -6.12 -12.75
N MET A 217 -1.28 -6.03 -11.57
CA MET A 217 -2.68 -5.61 -11.45
C MET A 217 -2.91 -4.18 -11.96
N VAL A 218 -2.03 -3.24 -11.61
CA VAL A 218 -2.10 -1.85 -12.09
C VAL A 218 -1.82 -1.77 -13.59
N GLY A 219 -0.85 -2.54 -14.11
CA GLY A 219 -0.57 -2.60 -15.55
C GLY A 219 -1.76 -3.08 -16.36
N GLU A 220 -2.45 -4.14 -15.91
CA GLU A 220 -3.68 -4.62 -16.54
C GLU A 220 -4.79 -3.59 -16.50
N LEU A 221 -5.02 -2.96 -15.34
CA LEU A 221 -6.01 -1.90 -15.18
C LEU A 221 -5.74 -0.69 -16.08
N ASN A 222 -4.47 -0.29 -16.21
CA ASN A 222 -4.05 0.83 -17.05
C ASN A 222 -4.07 0.49 -18.54
N SER A 223 -4.09 -0.80 -18.89
CA SER A 223 -4.22 -1.27 -20.28
C SER A 223 -5.67 -1.29 -20.79
N LEU A 224 -6.65 -1.09 -19.90
CA LEU A 224 -8.06 -0.98 -20.29
C LEU A 224 -8.27 0.16 -21.29
N PRO A 225 -9.21 0.01 -22.24
CA PRO A 225 -9.42 1.02 -23.27
C PRO A 225 -9.90 2.33 -22.66
N ALA A 226 -9.58 3.46 -23.31
CA ALA A 226 -10.01 4.79 -22.88
C ALA A 226 -11.54 4.98 -22.79
N SER A 227 -12.32 4.05 -23.37
CA SER A 227 -13.79 4.01 -23.25
C SER A 227 -14.28 3.39 -21.94
N PHE A 228 -13.42 2.74 -21.16
CA PHE A 228 -13.78 2.16 -19.86
C PHE A 228 -14.16 3.28 -18.87
N PRO A 229 -15.27 3.17 -18.12
CA PRO A 229 -15.73 4.26 -17.26
C PRO A 229 -14.70 4.67 -16.19
N THR A 230 -14.34 5.95 -16.19
CA THR A 230 -13.32 6.52 -15.29
C THR A 230 -13.64 6.33 -13.80
N GLU A 231 -14.93 6.32 -13.43
CA GLU A 231 -15.37 6.12 -12.05
C GLU A 231 -15.04 4.70 -11.55
N HIS A 232 -15.33 3.67 -12.35
CA HIS A 232 -15.02 2.28 -12.03
C HIS A 232 -13.51 2.07 -12.00
N TRP A 233 -12.80 2.63 -12.99
CA TRP A 233 -11.34 2.57 -13.07
C TRP A 233 -10.68 3.18 -11.84
N SER A 234 -11.15 4.37 -11.42
CA SER A 234 -10.62 5.04 -10.23
C SER A 234 -10.96 4.26 -8.96
N THR A 235 -12.13 3.63 -8.90
CA THR A 235 -12.52 2.80 -7.75
C THR A 235 -11.54 1.65 -7.53
N VAL A 236 -11.18 0.92 -8.59
CA VAL A 236 -10.20 -0.18 -8.50
C VAL A 236 -8.83 0.33 -8.03
N HIS A 237 -8.35 1.46 -8.58
CA HIS A 237 -7.10 2.10 -8.11
C HIS A 237 -7.14 2.48 -6.63
N LEU A 238 -8.25 3.06 -6.17
CA LEU A 238 -8.44 3.47 -4.79
C LEU A 238 -8.51 2.27 -3.84
N ASP A 239 -9.04 1.13 -4.29
CA ASP A 239 -9.05 -0.11 -3.51
C ASP A 239 -7.65 -0.74 -3.42
N ILE A 240 -6.86 -0.74 -4.51
CA ILE A 240 -5.43 -1.10 -4.50
C ILE A 240 -4.68 -0.27 -3.47
N ARG A 241 -4.89 1.05 -3.47
CA ARG A 241 -4.33 1.97 -2.48
C ARG A 241 -4.73 1.62 -1.06
N ARG A 242 -6.00 1.28 -0.83
CA ARG A 242 -6.50 0.92 0.51
C ARG A 242 -5.86 -0.38 1.03
N LEU A 243 -5.65 -1.39 0.17
CA LEU A 243 -4.88 -2.58 0.54
C LEU A 243 -3.45 -2.22 0.90
N LEU A 244 -2.77 -1.47 0.03
CA LEU A 244 -1.38 -1.04 0.23
C LEU A 244 -1.21 -0.26 1.54
N ASP A 245 -2.12 0.68 1.83
CA ASP A 245 -2.15 1.47 3.07
C ASP A 245 -2.17 0.56 4.31
N ARG A 246 -3.02 -0.48 4.29
CA ARG A 246 -3.15 -1.45 5.38
C ARG A 246 -1.92 -2.32 5.50
N ALA A 247 -1.48 -2.90 4.39
CA ALA A 247 -0.36 -3.83 4.33
C ALA A 247 0.94 -3.17 4.82
N VAL A 248 1.21 -1.93 4.40
CA VAL A 248 2.44 -1.20 4.79
C VAL A 248 2.47 -0.96 6.29
N ARG A 249 1.35 -0.52 6.88
CA ARG A 249 1.26 -0.34 8.34
C ARG A 249 1.40 -1.65 9.09
N TRP A 250 0.78 -2.71 8.59
CA TRP A 250 0.91 -4.05 9.15
C TRP A 250 2.38 -4.49 9.19
N LEU A 251 3.11 -4.33 8.09
CA LEU A 251 4.52 -4.74 8.00
C LEU A 251 5.41 -3.89 8.91
N LEU A 252 5.19 -2.57 8.95
CA LEU A 252 5.88 -1.66 9.87
C LEU A 252 5.67 -2.06 11.33
N ALA A 253 4.45 -2.48 11.70
CA ALA A 253 4.12 -2.93 13.05
C ALA A 253 4.79 -4.25 13.45
N GLN A 254 5.20 -5.10 12.48
CA GLN A 254 5.96 -6.33 12.79
C GLN A 254 7.40 -6.04 13.22
N GLY A 255 7.91 -4.84 12.96
CA GLY A 255 9.32 -4.50 13.14
C GLY A 255 10.23 -5.14 12.07
N GLY A 256 11.54 -4.88 12.17
CA GLY A 256 12.51 -5.46 11.23
C GLY A 256 12.62 -4.74 9.87
N THR A 257 12.28 -3.45 9.83
CA THR A 257 12.41 -2.57 8.65
C THR A 257 13.86 -2.29 8.23
N SER A 258 14.83 -2.78 9.01
CA SER A 258 16.25 -2.80 8.67
C SER A 258 16.66 -3.96 7.76
N ARG A 259 15.79 -4.97 7.59
CA ARG A 259 16.08 -6.14 6.74
C ARG A 259 16.05 -5.75 5.25
N PRO A 260 16.86 -6.40 4.40
CA PRO A 260 16.76 -6.23 2.95
C PRO A 260 15.35 -6.54 2.43
N ILE A 261 14.91 -5.80 1.42
CA ILE A 261 13.58 -6.00 0.79
C ILE A 261 13.43 -7.44 0.29
N ALA A 262 14.49 -8.00 -0.30
CA ALA A 262 14.50 -9.36 -0.82
C ALA A 262 14.18 -10.43 0.24
N GLU A 263 14.63 -10.24 1.48
CA GLU A 263 14.34 -11.17 2.58
C GLU A 263 12.87 -11.12 2.96
N THR A 264 12.30 -9.92 3.07
CA THR A 264 10.86 -9.76 3.33
C THR A 264 10.01 -10.38 2.22
N VAL A 265 10.36 -10.15 0.95
CA VAL A 265 9.64 -10.78 -0.17
C VAL A 265 9.75 -12.30 -0.14
N ALA A 266 10.94 -12.85 0.13
CA ALA A 266 11.17 -14.29 0.23
C ALA A 266 10.45 -14.93 1.43
N GLU A 267 10.23 -14.16 2.50
CA GLU A 267 9.48 -14.58 3.68
C GLU A 267 7.98 -14.77 3.37
N PHE A 268 7.37 -13.79 2.70
CA PHE A 268 5.91 -13.72 2.55
C PHE A 268 5.40 -14.26 1.21
N LYS A 269 6.00 -13.86 0.08
CA LYS A 269 5.44 -14.13 -1.25
C LYS A 269 5.22 -15.63 -1.54
N PRO A 270 6.15 -16.54 -1.23
CA PRO A 270 5.95 -17.98 -1.45
C PRO A 270 4.81 -18.60 -0.63
N LEU A 271 4.45 -18.00 0.51
CA LEU A 271 3.30 -18.42 1.32
C LEU A 271 1.99 -17.83 0.80
N LEU A 272 2.02 -16.56 0.36
CA LEU A 272 0.83 -15.85 -0.08
C LEU A 272 0.33 -16.31 -1.45
N ASP A 273 1.22 -16.53 -2.42
CA ASP A 273 0.80 -16.83 -3.80
C ASP A 273 -0.08 -18.11 -3.91
N PRO A 274 0.26 -19.26 -3.26
CA PRO A 274 -0.60 -20.44 -3.27
C PRO A 274 -1.94 -20.23 -2.55
N MET A 275 -1.95 -19.46 -1.45
CA MET A 275 -3.19 -19.15 -0.72
C MET A 275 -4.11 -18.25 -1.55
N ARG A 276 -3.56 -17.20 -2.17
CA ARG A 276 -4.30 -16.27 -3.04
C ARG A 276 -4.94 -17.01 -4.21
N ALA A 277 -4.22 -17.92 -4.85
CA ALA A 277 -4.76 -18.71 -5.96
C ALA A 277 -5.98 -19.58 -5.59
N ARG A 278 -6.24 -19.76 -4.29
CA ARG A 278 -7.33 -20.57 -3.74
C ARG A 278 -8.14 -19.81 -2.68
N LEU A 279 -8.12 -18.48 -2.71
CA LEU A 279 -8.66 -17.68 -1.61
C LEU A 279 -10.14 -18.01 -1.34
N LEU A 280 -10.94 -18.14 -2.40
CA LEU A 280 -12.36 -18.52 -2.34
C LEU A 280 -12.63 -19.84 -1.60
N ASP A 281 -11.67 -20.77 -1.56
CA ASP A 281 -11.82 -22.04 -0.86
C ASP A 281 -11.85 -21.85 0.66
N TYR A 282 -11.28 -20.76 1.18
CA TYR A 282 -11.18 -20.48 2.60
C TYR A 282 -12.30 -19.57 3.12
N LEU A 283 -12.87 -18.71 2.26
CA LEU A 283 -13.86 -17.71 2.65
C LEU A 283 -15.14 -18.36 3.18
N ARG A 284 -15.70 -17.74 4.22
CA ARG A 284 -16.92 -18.21 4.91
C ARG A 284 -17.85 -17.05 5.18
N GLY A 285 -19.15 -17.34 5.27
CA GLY A 285 -20.19 -16.37 5.64
C GLY A 285 -20.08 -15.06 4.85
N ASP A 286 -20.08 -13.95 5.58
CA ASP A 286 -20.15 -12.59 5.03
C ASP A 286 -19.00 -12.30 4.05
N ASP A 287 -17.79 -12.80 4.29
CA ASP A 287 -16.64 -12.60 3.39
C ASP A 287 -16.87 -13.26 2.02
N ARG A 288 -17.40 -14.48 2.03
CA ARG A 288 -17.71 -15.21 0.79
C ARG A 288 -18.81 -14.50 0.00
N ASP A 289 -19.86 -14.06 0.68
CA ASP A 289 -20.98 -13.36 0.06
C ASP A 289 -20.56 -11.99 -0.50
N ARG A 290 -19.69 -11.27 0.23
CA ARG A 290 -19.10 -10.00 -0.22
C ARG A 290 -18.25 -10.18 -1.47
N VAL A 291 -17.32 -11.14 -1.48
CA VAL A 291 -16.48 -11.40 -2.66
C VAL A 291 -17.35 -11.83 -3.86
N ALA A 292 -18.38 -12.65 -3.65
CA ALA A 292 -19.32 -12.99 -4.72
C ALA A 292 -20.04 -11.73 -5.26
N SER A 293 -20.52 -10.85 -4.39
CA SER A 293 -21.16 -9.59 -4.80
C SER A 293 -20.19 -8.66 -5.56
N TRP A 294 -18.92 -8.65 -5.17
CA TRP A 294 -17.90 -7.82 -5.82
C TRP A 294 -17.50 -8.38 -7.17
N LEU A 295 -17.45 -9.71 -7.32
CA LEU A 295 -17.28 -10.37 -8.62
C LEU A 295 -18.43 -10.02 -9.58
N GLU A 296 -19.68 -10.09 -9.12
CA GLU A 296 -20.83 -9.68 -9.95
C GLU A 296 -20.75 -8.21 -10.34
N THR A 297 -20.29 -7.35 -9.42
CA THR A 297 -20.04 -5.93 -9.72
C THR A 297 -18.94 -5.76 -10.76
N ALA A 298 -17.83 -6.49 -10.63
CA ALA A 298 -16.70 -6.44 -11.54
C ALA A 298 -17.08 -6.87 -12.95
N HIS A 299 -17.85 -7.96 -13.07
CA HIS A 299 -18.40 -8.41 -14.34
C HIS A 299 -19.40 -7.40 -14.92
N GLY A 300 -20.22 -6.78 -14.07
CA GLY A 300 -21.12 -5.71 -14.48
C GLY A 300 -20.40 -4.45 -14.98
N TRP A 301 -19.12 -4.27 -14.62
CA TRP A 301 -18.24 -3.22 -15.14
C TRP A 301 -17.43 -3.66 -16.37
N ASP A 302 -17.61 -4.88 -16.86
CA ASP A 302 -16.82 -5.48 -17.94
C ASP A 302 -15.30 -5.55 -17.63
N LEU A 303 -14.93 -5.75 -16.35
CA LEU A 303 -13.54 -6.03 -15.99
C LEU A 303 -13.12 -7.40 -16.54
N PRO A 304 -11.89 -7.55 -17.09
CA PRO A 304 -11.36 -8.85 -17.46
C PRO A 304 -11.33 -9.80 -16.27
N ASP A 305 -11.70 -11.07 -16.46
CA ASP A 305 -11.88 -12.06 -15.37
C ASP A 305 -10.71 -12.08 -14.37
N GLY A 306 -9.46 -12.12 -14.86
CA GLY A 306 -8.29 -12.13 -13.98
C GLY A 306 -8.17 -10.89 -13.08
N LEU A 307 -8.54 -9.72 -13.58
CA LEU A 307 -8.59 -8.47 -12.81
C LEU A 307 -9.81 -8.42 -11.90
N ALA A 308 -10.96 -8.93 -12.36
CA ALA A 308 -12.20 -9.04 -11.57
C ALA A 308 -11.99 -9.89 -10.31
N PHE A 309 -11.41 -11.09 -10.45
CA PHE A 309 -11.07 -11.96 -9.31
C PHE A 309 -10.13 -11.27 -8.33
N ARG A 310 -9.02 -10.72 -8.81
CA ARG A 310 -8.05 -10.05 -7.94
C ARG A 310 -8.60 -8.81 -7.23
N TRP A 311 -9.47 -8.05 -7.88
CA TRP A 311 -10.11 -6.89 -7.25
C TRP A 311 -11.16 -7.32 -6.21
N ALA A 312 -12.00 -8.31 -6.52
CA ALA A 312 -13.01 -8.79 -5.59
C ALA A 312 -12.41 -9.40 -4.31
N GLU A 313 -11.28 -10.08 -4.44
CA GLU A 313 -10.56 -10.73 -3.35
C GLU A 313 -9.61 -9.81 -2.57
N LEU A 314 -9.44 -8.57 -3.02
CA LEU A 314 -8.32 -7.73 -2.61
C LEU A 314 -8.25 -7.52 -1.10
N PHE A 315 -9.38 -7.20 -0.46
CA PHE A 315 -9.42 -7.00 0.99
C PHE A 315 -9.32 -8.30 1.77
N GLU A 316 -9.87 -9.39 1.26
CA GLU A 316 -9.77 -10.71 1.90
C GLU A 316 -8.35 -11.27 1.83
N SER A 317 -7.56 -10.82 0.85
CA SER A 317 -6.16 -11.21 0.72
C SER A 317 -5.25 -10.57 1.78
N PHE A 318 -5.69 -9.48 2.44
CA PHE A 318 -4.87 -8.77 3.43
C PHE A 318 -4.48 -9.67 4.61
N VAL A 319 -5.43 -10.47 5.12
CA VAL A 319 -5.21 -11.33 6.30
C VAL A 319 -4.26 -12.49 6.04
N LEU A 320 -3.92 -12.75 4.78
CA LEU A 320 -2.89 -13.74 4.43
C LEU A 320 -1.51 -13.37 5.00
N LEU A 321 -1.27 -12.08 5.28
CA LEU A 321 -0.07 -11.63 6.00
C LEU A 321 -0.02 -12.15 7.44
N ASP A 322 -1.14 -12.09 8.18
CA ASP A 322 -1.26 -12.66 9.52
C ASP A 322 -1.10 -14.18 9.49
N ILE A 323 -1.73 -14.85 8.52
CA ILE A 323 -1.60 -16.31 8.34
C ILE A 323 -0.14 -16.70 8.08
N ALA A 324 0.56 -15.99 7.19
CA ALA A 324 1.97 -16.24 6.90
C ALA A 324 2.87 -16.07 8.15
N LYS A 325 2.56 -15.09 9.00
CA LYS A 325 3.24 -14.91 10.29
C LYS A 325 2.99 -16.09 11.24
N ILE A 326 1.76 -16.61 11.31
CA ILE A 326 1.43 -17.77 12.16
C ILE A 326 2.19 -19.03 11.68
N VAL A 327 2.33 -19.23 10.37
CA VAL A 327 3.12 -20.33 9.79
C VAL A 327 4.56 -20.33 10.31
N HIS A 328 5.18 -19.18 10.55
CA HIS A 328 6.56 -19.13 11.07
C HIS A 328 6.67 -19.62 12.52
N ALA A 329 5.59 -19.49 13.30
CA ALA A 329 5.53 -19.98 14.67
C ALA A 329 5.13 -21.47 14.76
N ARG A 330 4.58 -22.06 13.69
CA ARG A 330 3.93 -23.37 13.70
C ARG A 330 4.32 -24.27 12.54
N LYS A 331 4.53 -25.55 12.83
CA LYS A 331 4.81 -26.58 11.81
C LYS A 331 3.53 -27.27 11.35
N GLU A 332 2.56 -26.49 10.89
CA GLU A 332 1.33 -26.99 10.26
C GLU A 332 1.24 -26.47 8.82
N PRO A 333 0.58 -27.19 7.89
CA PRO A 333 0.35 -26.69 6.53
C PRO A 333 -0.34 -25.33 6.53
N VAL A 334 0.09 -24.45 5.64
CA VAL A 334 -0.45 -23.08 5.55
C VAL A 334 -1.95 -23.08 5.28
N GLU A 335 -2.45 -24.06 4.53
CA GLU A 335 -3.86 -24.24 4.20
C GLU A 335 -4.71 -24.60 5.43
N GLU A 336 -4.17 -25.39 6.37
CA GLU A 336 -4.86 -25.72 7.63
C GLU A 336 -4.94 -24.48 8.53
N ILE A 337 -3.85 -23.70 8.62
CA ILE A 337 -3.82 -22.44 9.38
C ILE A 337 -4.79 -21.44 8.78
N ALA A 338 -4.80 -21.27 7.45
CA ALA A 338 -5.75 -20.40 6.75
C ALA A 338 -7.20 -20.83 7.02
N ALA A 339 -7.50 -22.12 6.92
CA ALA A 339 -8.84 -22.62 7.21
C ALA A 339 -9.30 -22.31 8.65
N VAL A 340 -8.43 -22.48 9.65
CA VAL A 340 -8.74 -22.09 11.04
C VAL A 340 -8.91 -20.58 11.16
N TYR A 341 -8.02 -19.78 10.56
CA TYR A 341 -8.09 -18.32 10.61
C TYR A 341 -9.42 -17.79 10.07
N TYR A 342 -9.82 -18.17 8.86
CA TYR A 342 -11.10 -17.73 8.27
C TYR A 342 -12.31 -18.27 9.04
N THR A 343 -12.19 -19.44 9.68
CA THR A 343 -13.25 -19.95 10.57
C THR A 343 -13.39 -19.09 11.82
N VAL A 344 -12.29 -18.69 12.46
CA VAL A 344 -12.29 -17.77 13.61
C VAL A 344 -12.82 -16.40 13.20
N PHE A 345 -12.31 -15.85 12.09
CA PHE A 345 -12.70 -14.54 11.58
C PHE A 345 -14.21 -14.43 11.35
N ASN A 346 -14.80 -15.43 10.68
CA ASN A 346 -16.24 -15.53 10.47
C ASN A 346 -17.01 -15.78 11.79
N ARG A 347 -16.55 -16.71 12.63
CA ARG A 347 -17.25 -17.08 13.89
C ARG A 347 -17.46 -15.89 14.82
N PHE A 348 -16.50 -14.98 14.86
CA PHE A 348 -16.51 -13.80 15.73
C PHE A 348 -16.96 -12.51 15.01
N HIS A 349 -17.49 -12.61 13.79
CA HIS A 349 -17.96 -11.47 12.99
C HIS A 349 -16.92 -10.35 12.90
N ALA A 350 -15.65 -10.71 12.70
CA ALA A 350 -14.56 -9.75 12.65
C ALA A 350 -14.75 -8.73 11.52
N ASP A 351 -15.33 -9.14 10.40
CA ASP A 351 -15.65 -8.25 9.29
C ASP A 351 -16.63 -7.14 9.67
N SER A 352 -17.75 -7.48 10.32
CA SER A 352 -18.73 -6.49 10.79
C SER A 352 -18.11 -5.44 11.70
N LEU A 353 -17.17 -5.83 12.57
CA LEU A 353 -16.41 -4.88 13.40
C LEU A 353 -15.47 -4.02 12.56
N LEU A 354 -14.79 -4.59 11.56
CA LEU A 354 -13.92 -3.83 10.65
C LEU A 354 -14.70 -2.80 9.83
N GLU A 355 -15.93 -3.11 9.42
CA GLU A 355 -16.83 -2.17 8.74
C GLU A 355 -17.21 -1.01 9.68
N ARG A 356 -17.63 -1.31 10.91
CA ARG A 356 -17.98 -0.30 11.93
C ARG A 356 -16.78 0.58 12.29
N ILE A 357 -15.60 0.00 12.47
CA ILE A 357 -14.35 0.75 12.63
C ILE A 357 -14.08 1.61 11.39
N SER A 358 -14.38 1.09 10.19
CA SER A 358 -14.19 1.83 8.94
C SER A 358 -15.19 2.98 8.73
N SER A 359 -16.36 2.95 9.36
CA SER A 359 -17.33 4.05 9.33
C SER A 359 -17.07 5.13 10.39
N LEU A 360 -16.15 4.88 11.33
CA LEU A 360 -15.80 5.89 12.34
C LEU A 360 -15.24 7.17 11.70
N PRO A 361 -15.53 8.34 12.30
CA PRO A 361 -15.10 9.63 11.76
C PRO A 361 -13.57 9.73 11.72
N ARG A 362 -13.08 10.52 10.77
CA ARG A 362 -11.65 10.81 10.53
C ARG A 362 -11.44 12.30 10.26
N GLN A 363 -12.05 13.15 11.09
CA GLN A 363 -12.03 14.61 10.90
C GLN A 363 -10.70 15.22 11.36
N ASP A 364 -10.02 14.56 12.30
CA ASP A 364 -8.73 15.01 12.82
C ASP A 364 -7.71 13.85 12.93
N ARG A 365 -6.48 14.22 13.30
CA ARG A 365 -5.35 13.28 13.49
C ARG A 365 -5.65 12.21 14.55
N TRP A 366 -6.24 12.57 15.68
CA TRP A 366 -6.45 11.64 16.79
C TRP A 366 -7.52 10.62 16.47
N GLN A 367 -8.58 11.03 15.76
CA GLN A 367 -9.59 10.12 15.22
C GLN A 367 -8.99 9.15 14.19
N ALA A 368 -8.13 9.64 13.29
CA ALA A 368 -7.42 8.78 12.33
C ALA A 368 -6.55 7.72 13.03
N LEU A 369 -5.78 8.14 14.04
CA LEU A 369 -4.94 7.24 14.85
C LEU A 369 -5.78 6.22 15.63
N ALA A 370 -6.85 6.66 16.30
CA ALA A 370 -7.71 5.77 17.07
C ALA A 370 -8.36 4.72 16.17
N ARG A 371 -8.86 5.12 14.99
CA ARG A 371 -9.41 4.19 14.00
C ARG A 371 -8.40 3.17 13.52
N ALA A 372 -7.17 3.60 13.22
CA ALA A 372 -6.09 2.71 12.81
C ALA A 372 -5.76 1.71 13.92
N ALA A 373 -5.60 2.17 15.17
CA ALA A 373 -5.30 1.34 16.32
C ALA A 373 -6.40 0.29 16.60
N LEU A 374 -7.69 0.67 16.52
CA LEU A 374 -8.80 -0.29 16.69
C LEU A 374 -8.75 -1.40 15.65
N ARG A 375 -8.49 -1.04 14.39
CA ARG A 375 -8.38 -2.02 13.30
C ARG A 375 -7.20 -2.96 13.50
N ASP A 376 -6.04 -2.44 13.88
CA ASP A 376 -4.83 -3.24 14.09
C ASP A 376 -5.00 -4.17 15.31
N ASP A 377 -5.62 -3.67 16.39
CA ASP A 377 -5.98 -4.48 17.56
C ASP A 377 -6.94 -5.62 17.21
N LEU A 378 -7.88 -5.41 16.29
CA LEU A 378 -8.80 -6.44 15.83
C LEU A 378 -8.08 -7.56 15.07
N TYR A 379 -7.27 -7.22 14.07
CA TYR A 379 -6.49 -8.21 13.32
C TYR A 379 -5.54 -9.00 14.23
N SER A 380 -4.82 -8.30 15.12
CA SER A 380 -3.96 -8.95 16.11
C SER A 380 -4.74 -9.89 17.02
N THR A 381 -5.95 -9.49 17.44
CA THR A 381 -6.81 -10.34 18.29
C THR A 381 -7.27 -11.59 17.55
N VAL A 382 -7.67 -11.49 16.28
CA VAL A 382 -8.04 -12.67 15.48
C VAL A 382 -6.85 -13.60 15.25
N SER A 383 -5.66 -13.04 14.98
CA SER A 383 -4.41 -13.81 14.89
C SER A 383 -4.08 -14.55 16.20
N ASP A 384 -4.24 -13.88 17.34
CA ASP A 384 -4.02 -14.48 18.66
C ASP A 384 -5.03 -15.59 18.95
N MET A 385 -6.32 -15.38 18.62
CA MET A 385 -7.38 -16.39 18.75
C MET A 385 -7.10 -17.61 17.88
N THR A 386 -6.71 -17.38 16.62
CA THR A 386 -6.31 -18.44 15.68
C THR A 386 -5.16 -19.24 16.25
N THR A 387 -4.13 -18.56 16.75
CA THR A 387 -2.99 -19.23 17.40
C THR A 387 -3.46 -20.06 18.59
N ALA A 388 -4.31 -19.51 19.47
CA ALA A 388 -4.84 -20.22 20.64
C ALA A 388 -5.63 -21.49 20.27
N VAL A 389 -6.45 -21.43 19.21
CA VAL A 389 -7.17 -22.61 18.67
C VAL A 389 -6.16 -23.65 18.19
N LEU A 390 -5.15 -23.24 17.43
CA LEU A 390 -4.11 -24.14 16.94
C LEU A 390 -3.32 -24.80 18.09
N GLU A 391 -3.04 -24.07 19.19
CA GLU A 391 -2.31 -24.61 20.35
C GLU A 391 -3.09 -25.65 21.16
N SER A 392 -4.42 -25.54 21.21
CA SER A 392 -5.24 -26.34 22.09
C SER A 392 -5.89 -27.56 21.42
N THR A 393 -5.63 -27.77 20.13
CA THR A 393 -6.30 -28.79 19.30
C THR A 393 -5.30 -29.55 18.43
N ALA A 394 -5.69 -30.77 18.01
CA ALA A 394 -4.83 -31.60 17.19
C ALA A 394 -4.84 -31.12 15.72
N SER A 395 -3.68 -31.23 15.05
CA SER A 395 -3.56 -31.03 13.61
C SER A 395 -4.35 -32.08 12.82
N GLY A 396 -4.82 -31.74 11.62
CA GLY A 396 -5.57 -32.66 10.76
C GLY A 396 -7.07 -32.82 11.08
N GLU A 397 -7.55 -32.22 12.16
CA GLU A 397 -8.99 -32.04 12.39
C GLU A 397 -9.55 -30.90 11.53
N SER A 398 -10.86 -30.91 11.27
CA SER A 398 -11.48 -29.82 10.52
C SER A 398 -11.40 -28.50 11.31
N ALA A 399 -11.25 -27.37 10.62
CA ALA A 399 -11.17 -26.06 11.26
C ALA A 399 -12.38 -25.74 12.17
N GLU A 400 -13.57 -26.23 11.79
CA GLU A 400 -14.80 -26.11 12.59
C GLU A 400 -14.75 -26.91 13.88
N ASP A 401 -14.23 -28.14 13.82
CA ASP A 401 -14.14 -29.00 15.00
C ASP A 401 -13.09 -28.48 15.96
N ARG A 402 -11.93 -28.05 15.45
CA ARG A 402 -10.88 -27.39 16.24
C ARG A 402 -11.42 -26.16 16.96
N LEU A 403 -12.17 -25.30 16.26
CA LEU A 403 -12.76 -24.11 16.87
C LEU A 403 -13.78 -24.49 17.95
N LYS A 404 -14.69 -25.43 17.69
CA LYS A 404 -15.68 -25.89 18.69
C LYS A 404 -15.05 -26.49 19.93
N ASP A 405 -13.96 -27.23 19.77
CA ASP A 405 -13.24 -27.83 20.90
C ASP A 405 -12.52 -26.76 21.73
N TRP A 406 -11.89 -25.77 21.09
CA TRP A 406 -11.35 -24.61 21.79
C TRP A 406 -12.46 -23.80 22.49
N GLU A 407 -13.61 -23.58 21.84
CA GLU A 407 -14.75 -22.90 22.45
C GLU A 407 -15.26 -23.62 23.70
N ARG A 408 -15.34 -24.96 23.66
CA ARG A 408 -15.74 -25.77 24.81
C ARG A 408 -14.77 -25.64 25.98
N GLN A 409 -13.47 -25.55 25.70
CA GLN A 409 -12.43 -25.36 26.71
C GLN A 409 -12.46 -23.95 27.33
N ASN A 410 -12.99 -22.95 26.62
CA ASN A 410 -13.01 -21.54 27.03
C ASN A 410 -14.43 -20.98 27.22
N ALA A 411 -15.41 -21.85 27.48
CA ALA A 411 -16.84 -21.50 27.48
C ALA A 411 -17.20 -20.39 28.48
N GLU A 412 -16.52 -20.33 29.62
CA GLU A 412 -16.79 -19.31 30.65
C GLU A 412 -16.32 -17.92 30.19
N GLN A 413 -15.11 -17.81 29.65
CA GLN A 413 -14.57 -16.55 29.12
C GLN A 413 -15.40 -16.08 27.92
N LEU A 414 -15.74 -17.00 27.01
CA LEU A 414 -16.57 -16.71 25.84
C LEU A 414 -17.98 -16.26 26.22
N GLY A 415 -18.59 -16.89 27.24
CA GLY A 415 -19.89 -16.48 27.75
C GLY A 415 -19.88 -15.04 28.28
N ARG A 416 -18.84 -14.66 29.04
CA ARG A 416 -18.65 -13.29 29.53
C ARG A 416 -18.43 -12.28 28.41
N ALA A 417 -17.58 -12.62 27.45
CA ALA A 417 -17.30 -11.75 26.30
C ALA A 417 -18.55 -11.54 25.44
N LYS A 418 -19.34 -12.61 25.19
CA LYS A 418 -20.54 -12.56 24.37
C LYS A 418 -21.60 -11.61 24.95
N SER A 419 -21.94 -11.72 26.24
CA SER A 419 -22.96 -10.86 26.84
C SER A 419 -22.60 -9.36 26.77
N MET A 420 -21.31 -9.04 26.88
CA MET A 420 -20.84 -7.66 26.76
C MET A 420 -20.71 -7.19 25.30
N PHE A 421 -20.41 -8.11 24.39
CA PHE A 421 -20.42 -7.82 22.96
C PHE A 421 -21.83 -7.54 22.44
N ASP A 422 -22.82 -8.32 22.89
CA ASP A 422 -24.24 -8.09 22.59
C ASP A 422 -24.71 -6.71 23.11
N GLU A 423 -24.22 -6.28 24.28
CA GLU A 423 -24.49 -4.93 24.81
C GLU A 423 -23.89 -3.84 23.92
N VAL A 424 -22.64 -3.97 23.49
CA VAL A 424 -22.00 -3.00 22.55
C VAL A 424 -22.72 -2.98 21.20
N ASN A 425 -23.20 -4.12 20.71
CA ASN A 425 -23.95 -4.20 19.46
C ASN A 425 -25.39 -3.67 19.56
N SER A 426 -25.92 -3.54 20.78
CA SER A 426 -27.25 -2.97 21.03
C SER A 426 -27.25 -1.44 21.08
N LEU A 427 -26.08 -0.80 21.06
CA LEU A 427 -25.96 0.65 21.03
C LEU A 427 -26.48 1.21 19.70
N GLU A 428 -27.25 2.30 19.77
CA GLU A 428 -27.83 2.94 18.57
C GLU A 428 -26.77 3.63 17.68
N ALA A 429 -25.60 3.94 18.23
CA ALA A 429 -24.50 4.56 17.51
C ALA A 429 -23.15 3.99 17.93
N ASP A 430 -22.31 3.71 16.93
CA ASP A 430 -20.91 3.35 17.15
C ASP A 430 -20.07 4.58 17.43
N ASP A 431 -19.27 4.51 18.50
CA ASP A 431 -18.23 5.47 18.78
C ASP A 431 -16.90 4.76 19.04
N MET A 432 -15.82 5.53 19.10
CA MET A 432 -14.48 5.00 19.35
C MET A 432 -14.40 4.23 20.67
N ALA A 433 -15.15 4.65 21.69
CA ALA A 433 -15.09 4.06 23.03
C ALA A 433 -15.80 2.71 23.06
N SER A 434 -16.97 2.59 22.45
CA SER A 434 -17.74 1.36 22.39
C SER A 434 -16.99 0.26 21.64
N LEU A 435 -16.41 0.57 20.47
CA LEU A 435 -15.61 -0.40 19.71
C LEU A 435 -14.30 -0.76 20.43
N SER A 436 -13.67 0.19 21.14
CA SER A 436 -12.50 -0.11 21.98
C SER A 436 -12.83 -1.10 23.11
N VAL A 437 -13.99 -0.94 23.74
CA VAL A 437 -14.47 -1.88 24.77
C VAL A 437 -14.73 -3.25 24.17
N ALA A 438 -15.41 -3.34 23.03
CA ALA A 438 -15.65 -4.61 22.33
C ALA A 438 -14.35 -5.35 22.00
N LEU A 439 -13.34 -4.65 21.46
CA LEU A 439 -12.04 -5.25 21.16
C LEU A 439 -11.29 -5.71 22.40
N ARG A 440 -11.33 -4.93 23.48
CA ARG A 440 -10.74 -5.33 24.75
C ARG A 440 -11.37 -6.62 25.28
N LEU A 441 -12.67 -6.80 25.10
CA LEU A 441 -13.39 -8.01 25.50
C LEU A 441 -12.96 -9.20 24.64
N LEU A 442 -12.90 -9.06 23.32
CA LEU A 442 -12.40 -10.12 22.43
C LEU A 442 -10.97 -10.55 22.81
N ARG A 443 -10.09 -9.59 23.07
CA ARG A 443 -8.71 -9.87 23.48
C ARG A 443 -8.61 -10.60 24.82
N SER A 444 -9.55 -10.35 25.74
CA SER A 444 -9.61 -11.03 27.04
C SER A 444 -9.94 -12.53 26.94
N ILE A 445 -10.46 -12.99 25.81
CA ILE A 445 -10.73 -14.40 25.55
C ILE A 445 -9.41 -15.18 25.41
N VAL A 446 -8.37 -14.54 24.85
CA VAL A 446 -7.09 -15.19 24.54
C VAL A 446 -6.01 -14.94 25.59
N ARG A 447 -5.99 -13.75 26.19
CA ARG A 447 -4.99 -13.40 27.22
C ARG A 447 -5.36 -14.03 28.56
N ARG A 448 -4.55 -15.01 28.99
CA ARG A 448 -4.59 -15.61 30.33
C ARG A 448 -4.10 -14.67 31.41
#